data_AF-A0AAU4X5W6-F1
#
_entry.id   AF-A0AAU4X5W6-F1
#
_cell.length_a   1.000
_cell.length_b   1.000
_cell.length_c   1.000
_cell.angle_alpha   90.00
_cell.angle_beta   90.00
_cell.angle_gamma   90.00
#
_symmetry.space_group_name_H-M   'P 1'
#
loop_
_entity.id
_entity.type
_entity.pdbx_description
1 polymer ?
#
loop_
_entity_poly.entity_id
_entity_poly.type
_entity_poly.pdbx_seq_one_letter_code
_entity_poly.pdbx_strand_id
1 'polypeptide(L)' 'MPAARHFFKPGTLSNDELKADITDDIATARGAQQSLQQAGHNGRAEQMRQATDEHLDELNDLNNGTWTPRYGS' A
#
# COMPACT_ATOMS: atom_id res chain seq x y z
N MET A 1 7.92 3.05 -6.23
CA MET A 1 7.82 4.07 -5.16
C MET A 1 6.54 3.74 -4.43
N PRO A 2 6.57 3.31 -3.16
CA PRO A 2 5.35 2.97 -2.46
C PRO A 2 4.40 4.17 -2.47
N ALA A 3 3.12 3.91 -2.75
CA ALA A 3 2.06 4.91 -2.72
C ALA A 3 2.13 6.03 -3.80
N ALA A 4 2.88 5.87 -4.89
CA ALA A 4 2.95 6.86 -5.98
C ALA A 4 1.58 7.18 -6.60
N ARG A 5 0.66 6.20 -6.59
CA ARG A 5 -0.74 6.32 -7.00
C ARG A 5 -1.48 7.54 -6.44
N HIS A 6 -1.13 8.02 -5.25
CA HIS A 6 -1.83 9.16 -4.63
C HIS A 6 -1.44 10.53 -5.19
N PHE A 7 -0.38 10.63 -6.01
CA PHE A 7 0.05 11.87 -6.66
C PHE A 7 -0.52 12.04 -8.06
N PHE A 8 -1.05 10.97 -8.66
CA PHE A 8 -1.69 11.07 -9.96
C PHE A 8 -3.12 11.61 -9.83
N LYS A 9 -3.57 12.30 -10.88
CA LYS A 9 -4.96 12.75 -10.96
C LYS A 9 -5.91 11.55 -11.02
N PRO A 10 -7.13 11.66 -10.46
CA PRO A 10 -8.15 10.63 -10.63
C PRO A 10 -8.32 10.22 -12.09
N GLY A 11 -8.36 8.91 -12.37
CA GLY A 11 -8.50 8.37 -13.73
C GLY A 11 -7.21 8.31 -14.56
N THR A 12 -6.05 8.69 -14.01
CA THR A 12 -4.75 8.51 -14.69
C THR A 12 -4.36 7.03 -14.78
N LEU A 13 -4.66 6.27 -13.72
CA LEU A 13 -4.43 4.83 -13.63
C LEU A 13 -5.79 4.13 -13.74
N SER A 14 -5.82 3.02 -14.47
CA SER A 14 -6.95 2.10 -14.46
C SER A 14 -7.05 1.39 -13.10
N ASN A 15 -8.24 0.85 -12.79
CA ASN A 15 -8.43 0.08 -11.55
C ASN A 15 -7.51 -1.14 -11.49
N ASP A 16 -7.20 -1.77 -12.62
CA ASP A 16 -6.28 -2.92 -12.65
C ASP A 16 -4.84 -2.51 -12.35
N GLU A 17 -4.39 -1.36 -12.87
CA GLU A 17 -3.08 -0.79 -12.54
C GLU A 17 -2.99 -0.39 -11.06
N LEU A 18 -4.03 0.27 -10.52
CA LEU A 18 -4.11 0.61 -9.10
C LEU A 18 -4.07 -0.64 -8.22
N LYS A 19 -4.79 -1.69 -8.61
CA LYS A 19 -4.84 -2.95 -7.87
C LYS A 19 -3.48 -3.65 -7.86
N ALA A 20 -2.81 -3.69 -9.01
CA ALA A 20 -1.46 -4.25 -9.12
C ALA A 20 -0.46 -3.47 -8.24
N ASP A 21 -0.46 -2.13 -8.34
CA ASP A 21 0.42 -1.26 -7.57
C ASP A 21 0.22 -1.43 -6.05
N ILE A 22 -1.03 -1.43 -5.58
CA ILE A 22 -1.34 -1.66 -4.15
C ILE A 22 -0.90 -3.06 -3.71
N THR A 23 -1.11 -4.09 -4.53
CA THR A 23 -0.74 -5.48 -4.20
C THR A 23 0.78 -5.65 -4.10
N ASP A 24 1.54 -5.01 -4.99
CA ASP A 24 3.00 -5.03 -4.98
C ASP A 24 3.56 -4.34 -3.74
N ASP A 25 2.96 -3.22 -3.32
CA ASP A 25 3.31 -2.53 -2.07
C ASP A 25 3.04 -3.41 -0.84
N ILE A 26 1.90 -4.10 -0.78
CA ILE A 26 1.58 -5.06 0.30
C ILE A 26 2.63 -6.18 0.36
N ALA A 27 2.98 -6.76 -0.79
CA ALA A 27 3.96 -7.84 -0.85
C ALA A 27 5.35 -7.37 -0.37
N THR A 28 5.77 -6.18 -0.82
CA THR A 28 7.02 -5.56 -0.41
C THR A 28 7.05 -5.25 1.08
N ALA A 29 5.97 -4.66 1.62
CA ALA A 29 5.85 -4.32 3.03
C ALA A 29 5.88 -5.56 3.93
N ARG A 30 5.20 -6.65 3.53
CA ARG A 30 5.24 -7.94 4.23
C ARG A 30 6.63 -8.57 4.20
N GLY A 31 7.32 -8.53 3.07
CA GLY A 31 8.69 -9.01 2.96
C GLY A 31 9.62 -8.26 3.93
N ALA A 32 9.55 -6.93 3.93
CA ALA A 32 10.32 -6.08 4.84
C ALA A 32 9.95 -6.32 6.31
N GLN A 33 8.67 -6.48 6.64
CA GLN A 33 8.22 -6.83 7.98
C GLN A 33 8.87 -8.14 8.46
N GLN A 34 8.82 -9.21 7.65
CA GLN A 34 9.40 -10.49 7.99
C GLN A 34 10.92 -10.39 8.21
N SER A 35 11.63 -9.67 7.33
CA SER A 35 13.07 -9.43 7.50
C SER A 35 13.38 -8.68 8.80
N LEU A 36 12.58 -7.69 9.17
CA LEU A 36 12.74 -6.95 10.42
C LEU A 36 12.45 -7.80 11.65
N GLN A 37 11.44 -8.68 11.60
CA GLN A 37 11.16 -9.64 12.67
C GLN A 37 12.31 -10.62 12.86
N GLN A 38 12.84 -11.18 11.76
CA GLN A 38 13.99 -12.10 11.79
C GLN A 38 15.26 -11.42 12.32
N ALA A 39 15.44 -10.14 12.04
CA ALA A 39 16.54 -9.33 12.57
C ALA A 39 16.33 -8.89 14.04
N GLY A 40 15.21 -9.24 14.68
CA GLY A 40 14.88 -8.86 16.05
C GLY A 40 14.40 -7.41 16.23
N HIS A 41 14.13 -6.69 15.13
CA HIS A 41 13.64 -5.31 15.14
C HIS A 41 12.11 -5.26 15.25
N ASN A 42 11.55 -5.84 16.30
CA ASN A 42 10.09 -5.97 16.49
C ASN A 42 9.33 -4.64 16.42
N GLY A 43 9.88 -3.54 16.95
CA GLY A 43 9.24 -2.22 16.87
C GLY A 43 9.12 -1.68 15.44
N ARG A 44 10.13 -1.93 14.59
CA ARG A 44 10.07 -1.55 13.16
C ARG A 44 9.17 -2.48 12.37
N ALA A 45 9.17 -3.77 12.70
CA ALA A 45 8.23 -4.73 12.11
C ALA A 45 6.77 -4.33 12.38
N GLU A 46 6.46 -3.84 13.58
CA GLU A 46 5.12 -3.35 13.91
C GLU A 46 4.74 -2.09 13.12
N GLN A 47 5.68 -1.16 12.92
CA GLN A 47 5.44 -0.01 12.04
C GLN A 47 5.17 -0.44 10.59
N MET A 48 5.90 -1.45 10.09
CA MET A 48 5.64 -2.01 8.75
C MET A 48 4.30 -2.73 8.68
N ARG A 49 3.86 -3.38 9.76
CA ARG A 49 2.53 -3.98 9.85
C ARG A 49 1.44 -2.92 9.67
N GLN A 50 1.55 -1.80 10.38
CA GLN A 50 0.59 -0.69 10.27
C GLN A 50 0.55 -0.11 8.85
N ALA A 51 1.71 0.11 8.21
CA ALA A 51 1.76 0.54 6.82
C ALA A 51 1.13 -0.48 5.85
N THR A 52 1.30 -1.78 6.12
CA THR A 52 0.65 -2.84 5.34
C THR A 52 -0.87 -2.82 5.51
N ASP A 53 -1.35 -2.59 6.74
CA ASP A 53 -2.79 -2.47 7.03
C ASP A 53 -3.41 -1.30 6.25
N GLU A 54 -2.72 -0.15 6.16
CA GLU A 54 -3.17 0.98 5.32
C GLU A 54 -3.30 0.61 3.83
N HIS A 55 -2.37 -0.18 3.29
CA HIS A 55 -2.46 -0.64 1.89
C HIS A 55 -3.58 -1.67 1.68
N LEU A 56 -3.89 -2.50 2.69
CA LEU A 56 -5.03 -3.41 2.65
C LEU A 56 -6.36 -2.66 2.66
N ASP A 57 -6.46 -1.60 3.45
CA ASP A 57 -7.63 -0.71 3.45
C ASP A 57 -7.80 -0.02 2.10
N GLU A 58 -6.71 0.48 1.49
CA GLU A 58 -6.76 1.05 0.14
C GLU A 58 -7.19 0.04 -0.93
N LEU A 59 -6.73 -1.22 -0.83
CA LEU A 59 -7.17 -2.28 -1.74
C LEU A 59 -8.67 -2.55 -1.59
N ASN A 60 -9.18 -2.53 -0.36
CA ASN A 60 -10.60 -2.68 -0.09
C ASN A 60 -11.40 -1.50 -0.64
N ASP A 61 -10.94 -0.27 -0.44
CA ASP A 61 -11.56 0.92 -1.01
C ASP A 61 -11.62 0.85 -2.55
N LEU A 62 -10.57 0.34 -3.19
CA LEU A 62 -10.54 0.19 -4.64
C LEU A 62 -11.56 -0.86 -5.10
N ASN A 63 -11.62 -2.01 -4.43
CA ASN A 63 -12.61 -3.05 -4.72
C ASN A 63 -14.05 -2.57 -4.46
N ASN A 64 -14.26 -1.65 -3.51
CA ASN A 64 -15.55 -1.04 -3.20
C ASN A 64 -15.89 0.16 -4.10
N GLY A 65 -14.97 0.60 -4.96
CA GLY A 65 -15.14 1.78 -5.82
C GLY A 65 -15.12 3.11 -5.06
N THR A 66 -14.64 3.12 -3.81
CA THR A 66 -14.52 4.31 -2.95
C THR A 66 -13.12 4.90 -2.93
N TRP A 67 -12.16 4.27 -3.60
CA TRP A 67 -10.77 4.72 -3.63
C TRP A 67 -10.60 6.09 -4.28
N THR A 68 -9.80 6.94 -3.64
CA THR A 68 -9.42 8.25 -4.18
C THR A 68 -7.94 8.56 -3.90
N PRO A 69 -7.25 9.28 -4.80
CA PRO A 69 -5.88 9.72 -4.57
C PRO A 69 -5.85 10.77 -3.44
N ARG A 70 -4.84 10.68 -2.54
CA ARG A 70 -4.77 11.55 -1.33
C ARG A 70 -4.18 12.94 -1.61
N TYR A 71 -3.34 13.07 -2.65
CA TYR A 71 -2.55 14.29 -2.90
C TYR A 71 -2.70 14.87 -4.31
N GLY A 72 -3.27 14.11 -5.25
CA GLY A 72 -3.44 14.47 -6.66
C GLY A 72 -4.67 15.34 -6.95
N SER A 73 -4.93 16.36 -6.14
CA SER A 73 -5.97 17.38 -6.40
C SER A 73 -5.53 18.36 -7.49
#